data_AF-A0A2V7NUA3-F1
#
_entry.id   AF-A0A2V7NUA3-F1
#
_cell.length_a   1.000
_cell.length_b   1.000
_cell.length_c   1.000
_cell.angle_alpha   90.00
_cell.angle_beta   90.00
_cell.angle_gamma   90.00
#
_symmetry.space_group_name_H-M   'P 1'
#
loop_
_entity.id
_entity.type
_entity.pdbx_description
1 polymer ?
#
loop_
_entity_poly.entity_id
_entity_poly.type
_entity_poly.pdbx_seq_one_letter_code
_entity_poly.pdbx_strand_id
1 'polypeptide(L)'
;MVLLLANALPIAGVLLLGWTVFPLVLLYWLENVVVGGFNVARLLLAQPREPAYWAGKLFLIPFFVVHFGMFTYVHGVLVVALFGPKGTAPFDLLGTVPPAIRANHLGWAVVSLVVSHGLSFYWNYLG
;
A
#
# COMPACT_ATOMS: atom_id res chain seq x y z
N MET A 1 -14.51 14.60 -8.19
CA MET A 1 -13.22 15.32 -8.11
C MET A 1 -12.05 14.40 -7.70
N VAL A 2 -12.22 13.54 -6.69
CA VAL A 2 -11.16 12.61 -6.23
C VAL A 2 -10.58 11.70 -7.34
N LEU A 3 -11.44 11.16 -8.22
CA LEU A 3 -11.02 10.31 -9.36
C LEU A 3 -10.15 11.04 -10.38
N LEU A 4 -10.31 12.35 -10.59
CA LEU A 4 -9.49 13.12 -11.53
C LEU A 4 -8.08 13.36 -10.97
N LEU A 5 -7.99 13.66 -9.67
CA LEU A 5 -6.72 13.83 -8.97
C LEU A 5 -5.95 12.50 -8.87
N ALA A 6 -6.64 11.39 -8.61
CA ALA A 6 -6.02 10.06 -8.54
C ALA A 6 -5.37 9.63 -9.86
N ASN A 7 -5.94 10.01 -11.00
CA ASN A 7 -5.37 9.73 -12.32
C ASN A 7 -4.33 10.77 -12.78
N ALA A 8 -4.38 11.99 -12.23
CA ALA A 8 -3.41 13.04 -12.57
C ALA A 8 -2.00 12.72 -12.08
N LEU A 9 -1.85 12.03 -10.95
CA LEU A 9 -0.55 11.69 -10.37
C LEU A 9 0.24 10.67 -11.24
N PRO A 10 -0.35 9.54 -11.69
CA PRO A 10 0.27 8.67 -12.68
C PRO A 10 0.63 9.40 -13.98
N ILE A 11 -0.25 10.27 -14.49
CA ILE A 11 -0.01 11.04 -15.72
C ILE A 11 1.18 12.00 -15.53
N ALA A 12 1.25 12.70 -14.40
CA ALA A 12 2.37 13.56 -14.07
C ALA A 12 3.68 12.77 -13.90
N GLY A 13 3.62 11.57 -13.30
CA GLY A 13 4.78 10.67 -13.20
C GLY A 13 5.31 10.24 -14.58
N VAL A 14 4.43 9.94 -15.53
CA VAL A 14 4.84 9.61 -16.91
C VAL A 14 5.42 10.85 -17.61
N LEU A 15 4.74 11.99 -17.56
CA LEU A 15 5.11 13.19 -18.33
C LEU A 15 6.35 13.92 -17.78
N LEU A 16 6.53 13.93 -16.46
CA LEU A 16 7.59 14.71 -15.80
C LEU A 16 8.76 13.84 -15.32
N LEU A 17 8.49 12.59 -14.92
CA LEU A 17 9.50 11.69 -14.35
C LEU A 17 9.84 10.51 -15.27
N GLY A 18 9.22 10.44 -16.46
CA GLY A 18 9.48 9.39 -17.44
C GLY A 18 9.09 7.99 -16.96
N TRP A 19 8.11 7.89 -16.05
CA TRP A 19 7.71 6.61 -15.49
C TRP A 19 7.29 5.62 -16.57
N THR A 20 7.88 4.43 -16.51
CA THR A 20 7.48 3.27 -17.32
C THR A 20 6.42 2.46 -16.56
N VAL A 21 5.96 1.33 -17.13
CA VAL A 21 4.89 0.51 -16.52
C VAL A 21 5.22 0.08 -15.09
N PHE A 22 6.47 -0.27 -14.83
CA PHE A 22 6.90 -0.79 -13.52
C PHE A 22 6.64 0.18 -12.36
N PRO A 23 7.16 1.42 -12.34
CA PRO A 23 6.91 2.35 -11.24
C PRO A 23 5.43 2.68 -11.04
N LEU A 24 4.59 2.67 -12.09
CA LEU A 24 3.14 2.82 -11.93
C LEU A 24 2.54 1.62 -11.18
N VAL A 25 2.80 0.40 -11.65
CA VAL A 25 2.26 -0.82 -11.01
C VAL A 25 2.79 -0.97 -9.58
N LEU A 26 4.07 -0.63 -9.36
CA LEU A 26 4.68 -0.61 -8.03
C LEU A 26 4.01 0.42 -7.11
N LEU A 27 3.66 1.60 -7.62
CA LEU A 27 2.96 2.62 -6.84
C LEU A 27 1.58 2.14 -6.38
N TYR A 28 0.79 1.53 -7.29
CA TYR A 28 -0.51 0.95 -6.93
C TYR A 28 -0.37 -0.24 -5.96
N TRP A 29 0.69 -1.03 -6.09
CA TRP A 29 0.99 -2.07 -5.12
C TRP A 29 1.33 -1.48 -3.73
N LEU A 30 2.13 -0.41 -3.68
CA LEU A 30 2.44 0.30 -2.43
C LEU A 30 1.20 0.91 -1.78
N GLU A 31 0.25 1.40 -2.57
CA GLU A 31 -1.03 1.88 -2.05
C GLU A 31 -1.78 0.78 -1.29
N ASN A 32 -1.82 -0.45 -1.81
CA ASN A 32 -2.42 -1.59 -1.10
C ASN A 32 -1.72 -1.86 0.24
N VAL A 33 -0.39 -1.75 0.29
CA VAL A 33 0.38 -1.92 1.54
C VAL A 33 -0.03 -0.85 2.56
N VAL A 34 -0.12 0.41 2.14
CA VAL A 34 -0.54 1.54 2.99
C VAL A 34 -1.96 1.34 3.50
N VAL A 35 -2.91 1.03 2.63
CA VAL A 35 -4.31 0.75 2.99
C VAL A 35 -4.41 -0.42 3.97
N GLY A 36 -3.64 -1.49 3.74
CA GLY A 36 -3.54 -2.62 4.65
C GLY A 36 -3.09 -2.21 6.05
N GLY A 37 -2.06 -1.36 6.15
CA GLY A 37 -1.58 -0.81 7.41
C GLY A 37 -2.65 0.01 8.14
N PHE A 38 -3.38 0.87 7.43
CA PHE A 38 -4.50 1.61 8.02
C PHE A 38 -5.67 0.70 8.44
N ASN A 39 -5.92 -0.40 7.73
CA ASN A 39 -6.93 -1.38 8.13
C ASN A 39 -6.54 -2.10 9.43
N VAL A 40 -5.26 -2.45 9.61
CA VAL A 40 -4.77 -2.96 10.90
C VAL A 40 -4.98 -1.93 12.01
N ALA A 41 -4.68 -0.65 11.76
CA ALA A 41 -4.91 0.42 12.73
C ALA A 41 -6.40 0.57 13.09
N ARG A 42 -7.31 0.51 12.10
CA ARG A 42 -8.77 0.50 12.32
C ARG A 42 -9.18 -0.67 13.21
N LEU A 43 -8.73 -1.88 12.89
CA LEU A 43 -9.04 -3.08 13.66
C LEU A 43 -8.52 -2.95 15.11
N LEU A 44 -7.32 -2.42 15.32
CA LEU A 44 -6.74 -2.20 16.65
C LEU A 44 -7.53 -1.17 17.46
N LEU A 45 -7.98 -0.10 16.83
CA LEU A 45 -8.71 1.01 17.48
C LEU A 45 -10.22 0.77 17.58
N ALA A 46 -10.76 -0.25 16.92
CA ALA A 46 -12.17 -0.61 17.03
C ALA A 46 -12.52 -0.95 18.50
N GLN A 47 -13.61 -0.36 19.02
CA GLN A 47 -14.13 -0.63 20.36
C GLN A 47 -15.50 -1.30 20.27
N PRO A 48 -15.58 -2.65 20.25
CA PRO A 48 -16.84 -3.35 20.19
C PRO A 48 -17.68 -3.11 21.46
N ARG A 49 -18.98 -2.85 21.28
CA ARG A 49 -19.93 -2.67 22.39
C ARG A 49 -20.28 -3.98 23.10
N GLU A 50 -20.21 -5.11 22.40
CA GLU A 50 -20.52 -6.43 22.97
C GLU A 50 -19.23 -7.21 23.28
N PRO A 51 -19.13 -7.86 24.46
CA PRO A 51 -17.96 -8.63 24.88
C PRO A 51 -17.56 -9.74 23.89
N ALA A 52 -18.53 -10.37 23.23
CA ALA A 52 -18.28 -11.46 22.28
C ALA A 52 -17.41 -11.02 21.08
N TYR A 53 -17.54 -9.77 20.63
CA TYR A 53 -16.75 -9.24 19.52
C TYR A 53 -15.30 -8.92 19.90
N TRP A 54 -14.98 -8.79 21.19
CA TRP A 54 -13.59 -8.65 21.63
C TRP A 54 -12.80 -9.94 21.41
N ALA A 55 -13.42 -11.10 21.63
CA ALA A 55 -12.82 -12.39 21.29
C ALA A 55 -12.64 -12.56 19.77
N GLY A 56 -13.64 -12.13 18.99
CA GLY A 56 -13.53 -12.08 17.53
C GLY A 56 -12.37 -11.20 17.04
N LYS A 57 -12.18 -10.03 17.66
CA LYS A 57 -11.06 -9.11 17.35
C LYS A 57 -9.69 -9.75 17.59
N LEU A 58 -9.53 -10.55 18.66
CA LEU A 58 -8.29 -11.27 18.96
C LEU A 58 -7.90 -12.28 17.86
N PHE A 59 -8.89 -12.88 17.20
CA PHE A 59 -8.66 -13.77 16.05
C PHE A 59 -8.48 -13.01 14.74
N LEU A 60 -9.35 -12.02 14.48
CA LEU A 60 -9.41 -11.31 13.19
C LEU A 60 -8.15 -10.49 12.90
N ILE A 61 -7.54 -9.86 13.90
CA ILE A 61 -6.32 -9.05 13.70
C ILE A 61 -5.14 -9.90 13.19
N PRO A 62 -4.69 -10.95 13.89
CA PRO A 62 -3.59 -11.77 13.39
C PRO A 62 -3.96 -12.52 12.11
N PHE A 63 -5.22 -12.98 11.97
CA PHE A 63 -5.69 -13.56 10.72
C PHE A 63 -5.53 -12.60 9.54
N PHE A 64 -5.98 -11.35 9.69
CA PHE A 64 -5.84 -10.32 8.66
C PHE A 64 -4.37 -10.05 8.36
N VAL A 65 -3.53 -9.83 9.37
CA VAL A 65 -2.09 -9.56 9.17
C VAL A 65 -1.41 -10.68 8.40
N VAL A 66 -1.67 -11.95 8.74
CA VAL A 66 -1.06 -13.10 8.06
C VAL A 66 -1.62 -13.30 6.66
N HIS A 67 -2.95 -13.35 6.49
CA HIS A 67 -3.55 -13.59 5.17
C HIS A 67 -3.32 -12.44 4.20
N PHE A 68 -3.62 -11.21 4.62
CA PHE A 68 -3.42 -10.03 3.80
C PHE A 68 -1.93 -9.78 3.55
N GLY A 69 -1.08 -10.02 4.55
CA GLY A 69 0.38 -9.94 4.41
C GLY A 69 0.92 -10.93 3.40
N MET A 70 0.50 -12.20 3.46
CA MET A 70 0.90 -13.22 2.49
C MET A 70 0.44 -12.88 1.07
N PHE A 71 -0.82 -12.47 0.91
CA PHE A 71 -1.35 -12.03 -0.38
C PHE A 71 -0.55 -10.85 -0.95
N THR A 72 -0.30 -9.83 -0.12
CA THR A 72 0.43 -8.62 -0.54
C THR A 72 1.89 -8.93 -0.88
N TYR A 73 2.52 -9.83 -0.12
CA TYR A 73 3.88 -10.30 -0.38
C TYR A 73 3.96 -11.03 -1.72
N VAL A 74 3.16 -12.08 -1.93
CA VAL A 74 3.14 -12.86 -3.18
C VAL A 74 2.81 -11.97 -4.37
N HIS A 75 1.84 -11.06 -4.22
CA HIS A 75 1.52 -10.10 -5.26
C HIS A 75 2.71 -9.17 -5.57
N GLY A 76 3.45 -8.71 -4.56
CA GLY A 76 4.67 -7.92 -4.75
C GLY A 76 5.75 -8.68 -5.49
N VAL A 77 5.93 -9.96 -5.17
CA VAL A 77 6.82 -10.87 -5.92
C VAL A 77 6.41 -10.94 -7.38
N LEU A 78 5.11 -11.04 -7.69
CA LEU A 78 4.61 -11.04 -9.07
C LEU A 78 4.86 -9.71 -9.79
N VAL A 79 4.66 -8.57 -9.10
CA VAL A 79 4.96 -7.25 -9.66
C VAL A 79 6.43 -7.13 -10.06
N VAL A 80 7.35 -7.56 -9.19
CA VAL A 80 8.79 -7.56 -9.48
C VAL A 80 9.15 -8.60 -10.55
N ALA A 81 8.58 -9.80 -10.49
CA ALA A 81 8.86 -10.87 -11.46
C ALA A 81 8.44 -10.50 -12.89
N LEU A 82 7.29 -9.84 -13.04
CA LEU A 82 6.71 -9.54 -14.34
C LEU A 82 7.17 -8.20 -14.92
N PHE A 83 7.35 -7.19 -14.07
CA PHE A 83 7.61 -5.82 -14.49
C PHE A 83 8.92 -5.24 -13.94
N GLY A 84 9.59 -5.92 -13.02
CA GLY A 84 10.82 -5.45 -12.42
C GLY A 84 12.00 -5.38 -13.39
N PRO A 85 13.06 -4.63 -13.04
CA PRO A 85 14.29 -4.59 -13.83
C PRO A 85 14.89 -5.99 -14.04
N LYS A 86 15.47 -6.21 -15.22
CA LYS A 86 16.14 -7.50 -15.54
C LYS A 86 17.26 -7.77 -14.54
N GLY A 87 17.33 -9.02 -14.07
CA GLY A 87 18.34 -9.46 -13.09
C GLY A 87 17.96 -9.22 -11.63
N THR A 88 16.75 -8.71 -11.35
CA THR A 88 16.24 -8.65 -9.97
C THR A 88 15.77 -10.02 -9.49
N ALA A 89 16.00 -10.33 -8.22
CA ALA A 89 15.47 -11.52 -7.57
C ALA A 89 14.04 -11.21 -7.07
N PRO A 90 12.97 -11.81 -7.62
CA PRO A 90 11.60 -11.37 -7.32
C PRO A 90 11.17 -11.55 -5.86
N PHE A 91 11.76 -12.52 -5.17
CA PHE A 91 11.51 -12.78 -3.75
C PHE A 91 12.23 -11.81 -2.82
N ASP A 92 13.25 -11.10 -3.32
CA ASP A 92 13.99 -10.08 -2.56
C ASP A 92 13.33 -8.69 -2.72
N LEU A 93 12.12 -8.58 -2.17
CA LEU A 93 11.38 -7.32 -2.18
C LEU A 93 12.09 -6.22 -1.38
N LEU A 94 12.81 -6.58 -0.31
CA LEU A 94 13.54 -5.62 0.52
C LEU A 94 14.78 -5.08 -0.20
N GLY A 95 15.44 -5.88 -1.03
CA GLY A 95 16.51 -5.42 -1.91
C GLY A 95 16.00 -4.67 -3.15
N THR A 96 14.78 -4.92 -3.61
CA THR A 96 14.27 -4.36 -4.88
C THR A 96 13.41 -3.09 -4.70
N VAL A 97 12.48 -3.09 -3.74
CA VAL A 97 11.47 -2.02 -3.60
C VAL A 97 12.08 -0.70 -3.11
N PRO A 98 12.90 -0.63 -2.03
CA PRO A 98 13.45 0.65 -1.58
C PRO A 98 14.37 1.34 -2.59
N PRO A 99 15.24 0.63 -3.35
CA PRO A 99 15.96 1.24 -4.46
C PRO A 99 15.03 1.70 -5.59
N ALA A 100 13.99 0.93 -5.94
CA ALA A 100 13.02 1.33 -6.96
C ALA A 100 12.25 2.60 -6.57
N ILE A 101 11.89 2.75 -5.28
CA ILE A 101 11.25 3.97 -4.76
C ILE A 101 12.16 5.18 -4.93
N ARG A 102 13.45 5.04 -4.59
CA ARG A 102 14.44 6.11 -4.71
C ARG A 102 14.72 6.48 -6.16
N ALA A 103 14.95 5.47 -7.02
CA ALA A 103 15.27 5.66 -8.43
C ALA A 103 14.14 6.33 -9.22
N ASN A 104 12.88 6.06 -8.87
CA ASN A 104 11.72 6.61 -9.57
C ASN A 104 11.07 7.80 -8.85
N HIS A 105 11.71 8.33 -7.79
CA HIS A 105 11.17 9.42 -6.97
C HIS A 105 9.76 9.14 -6.41
N LEU A 106 9.41 7.86 -6.21
CA LEU A 106 8.11 7.44 -5.70
C LEU A 106 7.88 7.84 -4.24
N GLY A 107 8.94 8.25 -3.51
CA GLY A 107 8.84 8.65 -2.11
C GLY A 107 7.79 9.73 -1.86
N TRP A 108 7.69 10.74 -2.73
CA TRP A 108 6.68 11.79 -2.63
C TRP A 108 5.27 11.27 -2.86
N ALA A 109 5.10 10.35 -3.82
CA ALA A 109 3.82 9.72 -4.08
C ALA A 109 3.38 8.84 -2.91
N VAL A 110 4.30 8.07 -2.31
CA VAL A 110 4.02 7.26 -1.12
C VAL A 110 3.65 8.14 0.07
N VAL A 111 4.38 9.23 0.32
CA VAL A 111 4.02 10.19 1.39
C VAL A 111 2.63 10.77 1.14
N SER A 112 2.32 11.18 -0.10
CA SER A 112 1.00 11.70 -0.47
C SER A 112 -0.10 10.66 -0.22
N LEU A 113 0.13 9.40 -0.57
CA LEU A 113 -0.80 8.30 -0.30
C LEU A 113 -1.02 8.11 1.21
N VAL A 114 0.06 8.08 2.00
CA VAL A 114 -0.03 7.94 3.46
C VAL A 114 -0.79 9.11 4.08
N VAL A 115 -0.52 10.35 3.65
CA VAL A 115 -1.23 11.53 4.13
C VAL A 115 -2.70 11.49 3.73
N SER A 116 -3.02 11.21 2.47
CA SER A 116 -4.41 11.13 1.98
C SER A 116 -5.22 10.10 2.77
N HIS A 117 -4.66 8.90 2.97
CA HIS A 117 -5.32 7.83 3.72
C HIS A 117 -5.36 8.11 5.23
N GLY A 118 -4.32 8.73 5.79
CA GLY A 118 -4.26 9.13 7.19
C GLY A 118 -5.28 10.22 7.54
N LEU A 119 -5.44 11.20 6.65
CA LEU A 119 -6.47 12.23 6.76
C LEU A 119 -7.88 11.62 6.66
N SER A 120 -8.11 10.71 5.70
CA SER A 120 -9.38 9.99 5.62
C SER A 120 -9.65 9.14 6.87
N PHE A 121 -8.62 8.49 7.41
CA PHE A 121 -8.71 7.73 8.65
C PHE A 121 -9.06 8.64 9.84
N TYR A 122 -8.43 9.80 9.95
CA TYR A 122 -8.76 10.75 11.02
C TYR A 122 -10.20 11.26 10.90
N TRP A 123 -10.60 11.80 9.75
CA TRP A 123 -11.90 12.44 9.59
C TRP A 123 -13.09 11.49 9.48
N ASN A 124 -12.92 10.30 8.90
CA ASN A 124 -14.05 9.39 8.65
C ASN A 124 -14.14 8.24 9.66
N TYR A 125 -13.13 8.06 10.52
CA TYR A 125 -13.10 6.94 11.47
C TYR A 125 -12.90 7.37 12.92
N LEU A 126 -12.07 8.40 13.18
CA LEU A 126 -11.85 8.91 14.55
C LEU A 126 -12.70 10.13 14.89
N GLY A 127 -13.06 10.94 13.89
CA GLY A 127 -13.90 12.13 14.00
C GLY A 127 -15.39 11.86 13.81
#